data_AF-A0A1G5F0P3-F1
#
_entry.id   AF-A0A1G5F0P3-F1
#
_cell.length_a   1.000
_cell.length_b   1.000
_cell.length_c   1.000
_cell.angle_alpha   90.00
_cell.angle_beta   90.00
_cell.angle_gamma   90.00
#
_symmetry.space_group_name_H-M   'P 1'
#
loop_
_entity.id
_entity.type
_entity.pdbx_description
1 polymer ?
#
loop_
_entity_poly.entity_id
_entity_poly.type
_entity_poly.pdbx_seq_one_letter_code
_entity_poly.pdbx_strand_id
1 'polypeptide(L)'
;MISVITCTIRDECMDNVFQNYNSQVGKNKQLIIVLNKDKMNYDKWVERSKKYDDISVYRIEEGATLGDCLNFGIEKSKYDIIAKFDDDDFYGPNYLRDSIEILNKGKDIDIVGKNAYFVYLQEEEKLILMNSIENDYVDHVAGATLVFRRDLWHKVKFQKANRGEDYFFLVDAQEQGYKVYSGDRYNFTTIRKNKELHTWKQDNSFFIDEGAVINYTGDYGAKVVK
;
A
#
# COMPACT_ATOMS: atom_id res chain seq x y z
N MET A 1 -16.01 0.42 -7.21
CA MET A 1 -15.83 1.06 -5.89
C MET A 1 -14.63 0.42 -5.23
N ILE A 2 -13.96 1.06 -4.28
CA ILE A 2 -12.68 0.56 -3.75
C ILE A 2 -12.59 0.64 -2.22
N SER A 3 -12.13 -0.43 -1.58
CA SER A 3 -11.83 -0.46 -0.15
C SER A 3 -10.32 -0.40 0.04
N VAL A 4 -9.86 0.63 0.73
CA VAL A 4 -8.46 0.76 1.15
C VAL A 4 -8.32 0.07 2.51
N ILE A 5 -7.32 -0.80 2.62
CA ILE A 5 -6.98 -1.51 3.85
C ILE A 5 -5.63 -1.00 4.32
N THR A 6 -5.58 -0.51 5.55
CA THR A 6 -4.34 -0.07 6.19
C THR A 6 -4.21 -0.73 7.56
N CYS A 7 -3.13 -1.48 7.73
CA CYS A 7 -2.77 -2.07 9.02
C CYS A 7 -1.69 -1.21 9.67
N THR A 8 -1.75 -1.02 10.97
CA THR A 8 -0.73 -0.23 11.68
C THR A 8 -0.49 -0.75 13.10
N ILE A 9 0.75 -0.56 13.54
CA ILE A 9 1.22 -0.82 14.91
C ILE A 9 1.77 0.47 15.56
N ARG A 10 1.47 1.65 14.97
CA ARG A 10 2.11 2.96 15.24
C ARG A 10 1.07 4.08 15.31
N ASP A 11 0.95 4.75 16.45
CA ASP A 11 0.01 5.88 16.62
C ASP A 11 0.48 7.14 15.87
N GLU A 12 1.78 7.26 15.63
CA GLU A 12 2.43 8.34 14.91
C GLU A 12 2.11 8.35 13.40
N CYS A 13 1.69 7.22 12.83
CA CYS A 13 1.31 7.13 11.42
C CYS A 13 -0.13 7.62 11.14
N MET A 14 -0.91 7.96 12.18
CA MET A 14 -2.31 8.38 12.03
C MET A 14 -2.51 9.52 11.04
N ASP A 15 -1.68 10.56 11.09
CA ASP A 15 -1.83 11.68 10.17
C ASP A 15 -1.60 11.26 8.71
N ASN A 16 -0.58 10.43 8.47
CA ASN A 16 -0.23 9.93 7.15
C ASN A 16 -1.35 9.05 6.58
N VAL A 17 -1.90 8.12 7.37
CA VAL A 17 -3.00 7.23 6.94
C VAL A 17 -4.22 8.03 6.49
N PHE A 18 -4.68 8.98 7.31
CA PHE A 18 -5.85 9.79 6.97
C PHE A 18 -5.56 10.73 5.79
N GLN A 19 -4.37 11.33 5.72
CA GLN A 19 -4.00 12.22 4.63
C GLN A 19 -3.92 11.49 3.28
N ASN A 20 -3.25 10.34 3.23
CA ASN A 20 -3.14 9.51 2.03
C ASN A 20 -4.50 9.07 1.52
N TYR A 21 -5.40 8.66 2.41
CA TYR A 21 -6.75 8.27 2.02
C TYR A 21 -7.58 9.47 1.54
N ASN A 22 -7.60 10.56 2.29
CA ASN A 22 -8.44 11.73 1.99
C ASN A 22 -8.02 12.44 0.70
N SER A 23 -6.72 12.42 0.36
CA SER A 23 -6.21 13.04 -0.87
C SER A 23 -6.65 12.32 -2.14
N GLN A 24 -7.08 11.04 -2.05
CA GLN A 24 -7.44 10.25 -3.24
C GLN A 24 -8.65 10.83 -3.98
N VAL A 25 -8.54 10.93 -5.30
CA VAL A 25 -9.63 11.36 -6.18
C VAL A 25 -10.72 10.29 -6.24
N GLY A 26 -11.98 10.73 -6.14
CA GLY A 26 -13.16 9.89 -6.22
C GLY A 26 -13.90 9.75 -4.88
N LYS A 27 -15.23 9.60 -4.97
CA LYS A 27 -16.12 9.51 -3.79
C LYS A 27 -16.52 8.09 -3.41
N ASN A 28 -16.35 7.13 -4.32
CA ASN A 28 -16.79 5.75 -4.12
C ASN A 28 -15.67 4.87 -3.56
N LYS A 29 -15.14 5.30 -2.41
CA LYS A 29 -14.05 4.64 -1.67
C LYS A 29 -14.43 4.48 -0.20
N GLN A 30 -13.80 3.56 0.49
CA GLN A 30 -13.84 3.45 1.95
C GLN A 30 -12.45 3.11 2.50
N LEU A 31 -12.19 3.41 3.76
CA LEU A 31 -10.96 3.04 4.47
C LEU A 31 -11.29 2.11 5.63
N ILE A 32 -10.59 0.98 5.69
CA ILE A 32 -10.60 0.06 6.83
C ILE A 32 -9.22 0.13 7.48
N ILE A 33 -9.19 0.62 8.73
CA ILE A 33 -7.98 0.73 9.54
C ILE A 33 -7.97 -0.43 10.54
N VAL A 34 -6.88 -1.20 10.55
CA VAL A 34 -6.68 -2.32 11.49
C VAL A 34 -5.50 -2.01 12.40
N LEU A 35 -5.78 -1.84 13.70
CA LEU A 35 -4.75 -1.64 14.73
C LEU A 35 -4.34 -2.99 15.32
N ASN A 36 -3.04 -3.28 15.31
CA ASN A 36 -2.49 -4.57 15.73
C ASN A 36 -1.39 -4.41 16.80
N LYS A 37 -1.62 -3.52 17.77
CA LYS A 37 -0.76 -3.36 18.93
C LYS A 37 -1.56 -2.87 20.12
N ASP A 38 -1.47 -3.57 21.24
CA ASP A 38 -2.34 -3.34 22.40
C ASP A 38 -2.13 -1.95 23.01
N LYS A 39 -0.89 -1.46 22.95
CA LYS A 39 -0.49 -0.15 23.47
C LYS A 39 -0.99 1.04 22.63
N MET A 40 -1.51 0.82 21.42
CA MET A 40 -2.05 1.92 20.62
C MET A 40 -3.32 2.48 21.22
N ASN A 41 -3.53 3.79 21.06
CA ASN A 41 -4.73 4.46 21.58
C ASN A 41 -5.93 4.28 20.64
N TYR A 42 -6.68 3.18 20.79
CA TYR A 42 -7.86 2.88 19.95
C TYR A 42 -8.92 3.98 19.96
N ASP A 43 -9.22 4.56 21.11
CA ASP A 43 -10.24 5.60 21.23
C ASP A 43 -9.86 6.85 20.42
N LYS A 44 -8.56 7.18 20.36
CA LYS A 44 -8.05 8.28 19.52
C LYS A 44 -8.32 8.03 18.03
N TRP A 45 -8.12 6.80 17.54
CA TRP A 45 -8.39 6.45 16.13
C TRP A 45 -9.89 6.47 15.82
N VAL A 46 -10.71 5.89 16.71
CA VAL A 46 -12.18 5.90 16.57
C VAL A 46 -12.73 7.32 16.60
N GLU A 47 -12.25 8.17 17.51
CA GLU A 47 -12.70 9.56 17.59
C GLU A 47 -12.35 10.33 16.32
N ARG A 48 -11.17 10.10 15.75
CA ARG A 48 -10.79 10.71 14.47
C ARG A 48 -11.64 10.21 13.31
N SER A 49 -12.00 8.92 13.28
CA SER A 49 -12.79 8.33 12.19
C SER A 49 -14.24 8.81 12.19
N LYS A 50 -14.82 9.22 13.33
CA LYS A 50 -16.19 9.78 13.42
C LYS A 50 -16.46 10.99 12.52
N LYS A 51 -15.42 11.65 12.02
CA LYS A 51 -15.53 12.77 11.08
C LYS A 51 -15.86 12.33 9.64
N TYR A 52 -15.89 11.03 9.39
CA TYR A 52 -15.98 10.43 8.06
C TYR A 52 -16.98 9.27 8.06
N ASP A 53 -17.88 9.24 7.08
CA ASP A 53 -18.87 8.16 6.94
C ASP A 53 -18.30 6.90 6.27
N ASP A 54 -17.11 7.00 5.69
CA ASP A 54 -16.45 5.99 4.87
C ASP A 54 -15.17 5.41 5.51
N ILE A 55 -14.89 5.74 6.78
CA ILE A 55 -13.73 5.22 7.53
C ILE A 55 -14.19 4.37 8.71
N SER A 56 -13.69 3.13 8.80
CA SER A 56 -13.90 2.23 9.93
C SER A 56 -12.59 1.84 10.58
N VAL A 57 -12.59 1.73 11.91
CA VAL A 57 -11.41 1.36 12.71
C VAL A 57 -11.72 0.08 13.46
N TYR A 58 -10.79 -0.87 13.42
CA TYR A 58 -10.86 -2.12 14.15
C TYR A 58 -9.56 -2.36 14.90
N ARG A 59 -9.66 -3.11 16.00
CA ARG A 59 -8.50 -3.65 16.72
C ARG A 59 -8.52 -5.16 16.60
N ILE A 60 -7.36 -5.74 16.33
CA ILE A 60 -7.11 -7.18 16.37
C ILE A 60 -6.02 -7.45 17.42
N GLU A 61 -6.01 -8.65 17.99
CA GLU A 61 -5.02 -9.09 18.97
C GLU A 61 -3.59 -8.89 18.46
N GLU A 62 -2.68 -8.37 19.31
CA GLU A 62 -1.27 -8.10 18.95
C GLU A 62 -0.49 -9.34 18.48
N GLY A 63 -0.95 -10.55 18.83
CA GLY A 63 -0.39 -11.81 18.33
C GLY A 63 -0.72 -12.14 16.86
N ALA A 64 -1.68 -11.44 16.24
CA ALA A 64 -2.02 -11.63 14.84
C ALA A 64 -0.92 -11.13 13.91
N THR A 65 -0.67 -11.82 12.80
CA THR A 65 0.32 -11.40 11.81
C THR A 65 -0.21 -10.28 10.91
N LEU A 66 0.68 -9.59 10.18
CA LEU A 66 0.27 -8.61 9.16
C LEU A 66 -0.67 -9.23 8.12
N GLY A 67 -0.39 -10.44 7.66
CA GLY A 67 -1.30 -11.18 6.78
C GLY A 67 -2.67 -11.45 7.41
N ASP A 68 -2.74 -11.80 8.70
CA ASP A 68 -4.02 -11.93 9.43
C ASP A 68 -4.76 -10.58 9.47
N CYS A 69 -4.07 -9.48 9.72
CA CYS A 69 -4.63 -8.13 9.77
C CYS A 69 -5.20 -7.70 8.41
N LEU A 70 -4.45 -7.93 7.32
CA LEU A 70 -4.89 -7.63 5.95
C LEU A 70 -6.12 -8.46 5.60
N ASN A 71 -6.11 -9.76 5.88
CA ASN A 71 -7.26 -10.64 5.65
C ASN A 71 -8.50 -10.19 6.43
N PHE A 72 -8.33 -9.83 7.71
CA PHE A 72 -9.41 -9.30 8.53
C PHE A 72 -9.98 -8.00 7.95
N GLY A 73 -9.12 -7.07 7.52
CA GLY A 73 -9.54 -5.82 6.90
C GLY A 73 -10.34 -6.05 5.62
N ILE A 74 -9.90 -6.98 4.76
CA ILE A 74 -10.60 -7.35 3.52
C ILE A 74 -11.95 -8.02 3.82
N GLU A 75 -12.03 -8.83 4.87
CA GLU A 75 -13.31 -9.42 5.30
C GLU A 75 -14.34 -8.34 5.67
N LYS A 76 -13.91 -7.27 6.35
CA LYS A 76 -14.77 -6.12 6.70
C LYS A 76 -15.05 -5.18 5.53
N SER A 77 -14.37 -5.36 4.40
CA SER A 77 -14.57 -4.53 3.22
C SER A 77 -15.94 -4.79 2.57
N LYS A 78 -16.47 -3.79 1.85
CA LYS A 78 -17.79 -3.90 1.17
C LYS A 78 -17.73 -3.72 -0.35
N TYR A 79 -16.57 -3.34 -0.89
CA TYR A 79 -16.42 -3.03 -2.31
C TYR A 79 -15.57 -4.06 -3.05
N ASP A 80 -15.78 -4.14 -4.36
CA ASP A 80 -15.25 -5.20 -5.23
C ASP A 80 -13.77 -5.04 -5.57
N ILE A 81 -13.15 -3.90 -5.24
CA ILE A 81 -11.73 -3.65 -5.42
C ILE A 81 -11.12 -3.38 -4.04
N ILE A 82 -9.97 -3.99 -3.80
CA ILE A 82 -9.16 -3.82 -2.60
C ILE A 82 -7.89 -3.07 -2.98
N ALA A 83 -7.48 -2.10 -2.17
CA ALA A 83 -6.14 -1.52 -2.20
C ALA A 83 -5.47 -1.69 -0.84
N LYS A 84 -4.22 -2.12 -0.81
CA LYS A 84 -3.36 -2.11 0.38
C LYS A 84 -2.61 -0.79 0.44
N PHE A 85 -2.76 -0.07 1.54
CA PHE A 85 -1.96 1.12 1.85
C PHE A 85 -1.12 0.85 3.09
N ASP A 86 0.19 1.02 2.99
CA ASP A 86 1.09 1.03 4.14
C ASP A 86 0.94 2.36 4.89
N ASP A 87 1.10 2.32 6.22
CA ASP A 87 0.81 3.43 7.11
C ASP A 87 1.88 4.53 7.09
N ASP A 88 3.07 4.25 6.56
CA ASP A 88 4.24 5.14 6.53
C ASP A 88 4.67 5.61 5.12
N ASP A 89 4.10 5.04 4.06
CA ASP A 89 4.38 5.41 2.67
C ASP A 89 3.54 6.59 2.18
N PHE A 90 3.86 7.12 1.00
CA PHE A 90 3.12 8.20 0.35
C PHE A 90 2.32 7.69 -0.84
N TYR A 91 1.03 8.05 -0.88
CA TYR A 91 0.11 7.76 -1.99
C TYR A 91 -0.44 9.08 -2.56
N GLY A 92 -0.11 9.37 -3.82
CA GLY A 92 -0.54 10.57 -4.53
C GLY A 92 -2.04 10.57 -4.83
N PRO A 93 -2.67 11.74 -5.06
CA PRO A 93 -4.12 11.87 -5.23
C PRO A 93 -4.74 10.98 -6.31
N ASN A 94 -3.98 10.68 -7.36
CA ASN A 94 -4.47 9.93 -8.52
C ASN A 94 -4.21 8.41 -8.40
N TYR A 95 -3.52 7.94 -7.35
CA TYR A 95 -3.10 6.55 -7.20
C TYR A 95 -4.25 5.56 -7.39
N LEU A 96 -5.33 5.70 -6.59
CA LEU A 96 -6.47 4.77 -6.69
C LEU A 96 -7.20 4.87 -8.03
N ARG A 97 -7.35 6.08 -8.58
CA ARG A 97 -8.03 6.28 -9.86
C ARG A 97 -7.28 5.55 -10.96
N ASP A 98 -5.97 5.76 -11.05
CA ASP A 98 -5.12 5.19 -12.09
C ASP A 98 -5.10 3.65 -11.98
N SER A 99 -5.01 3.09 -10.77
CA SER A 99 -5.10 1.63 -10.56
C SER A 99 -6.45 1.05 -10.97
N ILE A 100 -7.56 1.72 -10.67
CA ILE A 100 -8.90 1.29 -11.08
C ILE A 100 -9.06 1.34 -12.60
N GLU A 101 -8.53 2.38 -13.25
CA GLU A 101 -8.56 2.50 -14.70
C GLU A 101 -7.81 1.35 -15.37
N ILE A 102 -6.65 0.95 -14.85
CA ILE A 102 -5.90 -0.21 -15.37
C ILE A 102 -6.71 -1.50 -15.20
N LEU A 103 -7.23 -1.77 -14.00
CA LEU A 103 -8.08 -2.95 -13.74
C LEU A 103 -9.29 -3.02 -14.67
N ASN A 104 -9.88 -1.89 -15.05
CA ASN A 104 -11.05 -1.85 -15.91
C ASN A 104 -10.72 -1.94 -17.41
N LYS A 105 -9.50 -1.55 -17.83
CA LYS A 105 -9.06 -1.62 -19.24
C LYS A 105 -8.80 -3.06 -19.68
N GLY A 106 -8.18 -3.87 -18.82
CA GLY A 106 -7.85 -5.27 -19.12
C GLY A 106 -8.84 -6.24 -18.48
N LYS A 107 -9.49 -7.07 -19.29
CA LYS A 107 -10.39 -8.14 -18.77
C LYS A 107 -9.62 -9.24 -18.05
N ASP A 108 -8.33 -9.38 -18.33
CA ASP A 108 -7.42 -10.37 -17.77
C ASP A 108 -6.41 -9.76 -16.79
N ILE A 109 -6.66 -8.55 -16.28
CA ILE A 109 -5.86 -7.95 -15.21
C ILE A 109 -6.60 -8.16 -13.88
N ASP A 110 -5.99 -8.94 -13.00
CA ASP A 110 -6.56 -9.31 -11.70
C ASP A 110 -5.95 -8.50 -10.55
N ILE A 111 -4.65 -8.22 -10.66
CA ILE A 111 -3.85 -7.47 -9.69
C ILE A 111 -3.09 -6.37 -10.44
N VAL A 112 -3.12 -5.16 -9.89
CA VAL A 112 -2.33 -4.01 -10.33
C VAL A 112 -1.42 -3.58 -9.19
N GLY A 113 -0.20 -3.21 -9.54
CA GLY A 113 0.72 -2.54 -8.62
C GLY A 113 1.79 -1.78 -9.38
N LYS A 114 2.94 -1.57 -8.74
CA LYS A 114 4.08 -0.86 -9.32
C LYS A 114 5.34 -1.69 -9.20
N ASN A 115 5.94 -2.02 -10.33
CA ASN A 115 7.25 -2.64 -10.40
C ASN A 115 8.35 -1.57 -10.51
N ALA A 116 8.08 -0.47 -11.24
CA ALA A 116 8.85 0.77 -11.13
C ALA A 116 8.19 1.75 -10.13
N TYR A 117 8.96 2.30 -9.20
CA TYR A 117 8.43 3.18 -8.15
C TYR A 117 9.51 4.09 -7.55
N PHE A 118 9.07 5.13 -6.84
CA PHE A 118 9.98 6.04 -6.14
C PHE A 118 10.25 5.58 -4.71
N VAL A 119 11.46 5.83 -4.24
CA VAL A 119 11.90 5.65 -2.85
C VAL A 119 12.50 6.96 -2.40
N TYR A 120 12.04 7.49 -1.27
CA TYR A 120 12.56 8.72 -0.68
C TYR A 120 13.33 8.42 0.60
N LEU A 121 14.65 8.66 0.57
CA LEU A 121 15.52 8.56 1.73
C LEU A 121 15.47 9.90 2.48
N GLN A 122 14.74 9.94 3.59
CA GLN A 122 14.39 11.21 4.24
C GLN A 122 15.59 11.88 4.90
N GLU A 123 16.50 11.12 5.52
CA GLU A 123 17.69 11.67 6.16
C GLU A 123 18.67 12.26 5.14
N GLU A 124 18.75 11.64 3.96
CA GLU A 124 19.64 12.07 2.87
C GLU A 124 18.98 13.06 1.90
N GLU A 125 17.68 13.35 2.07
CA GLU A 125 16.83 14.08 1.12
C GLU A 125 16.96 13.57 -0.32
N LYS A 126 17.15 12.26 -0.49
CA LYS A 126 17.38 11.64 -1.80
C LYS A 126 16.11 11.01 -2.33
N LEU A 127 15.70 11.44 -3.51
CA LEU A 127 14.66 10.78 -4.29
C LEU A 127 15.31 9.81 -5.27
N ILE A 128 14.98 8.54 -5.11
CA ILE A 128 15.47 7.42 -5.91
C ILE A 128 14.30 6.86 -6.70
N LEU A 129 14.58 6.46 -7.92
CA LEU A 129 13.66 5.74 -8.78
C LEU A 129 14.17 4.31 -8.93
N MET A 130 13.41 3.36 -8.41
CA MET A 130 13.58 1.94 -8.68
C MET A 130 13.07 1.70 -10.10
N ASN A 131 13.97 1.79 -11.07
CA ASN A 131 13.64 1.58 -12.48
C ASN A 131 13.40 0.09 -12.73
N SER A 132 12.25 -0.22 -13.30
CA SER A 132 11.93 -1.58 -13.75
C SER A 132 10.83 -1.51 -14.81
N ILE A 133 9.88 -2.44 -14.81
CA ILE A 133 8.85 -2.56 -15.83
C ILE A 133 7.63 -1.67 -15.51
N GLU A 134 7.13 -0.94 -16.50
CA GLU A 134 5.90 -0.14 -16.42
C GLU A 134 4.96 -0.47 -17.57
N ASN A 135 3.66 -0.38 -17.31
CA ASN A 135 2.60 -0.60 -18.29
C ASN A 135 2.71 -1.97 -18.99
N ASP A 136 3.06 -3.01 -18.24
CA ASP A 136 3.16 -4.36 -18.75
C ASP A 136 2.82 -5.40 -17.67
N TYR A 137 2.58 -6.63 -18.12
CA TYR A 137 2.45 -7.79 -17.26
C TYR A 137 3.80 -8.12 -16.61
N VAL A 138 3.76 -8.43 -15.32
CA VAL A 138 4.96 -8.71 -14.52
C VAL A 138 4.66 -9.85 -13.56
N ASP A 139 5.72 -10.47 -13.03
CA ASP A 139 5.57 -11.49 -11.99
C ASP A 139 5.52 -10.88 -10.57
N HIS A 140 6.00 -9.66 -10.40
CA HIS A 140 6.07 -9.04 -9.09
C HIS A 140 5.86 -7.53 -9.15
N VAL A 141 5.36 -6.97 -8.07
CA VAL A 141 5.22 -5.53 -7.82
C VAL A 141 5.58 -5.24 -6.36
N ALA A 142 5.85 -3.99 -6.02
CA ALA A 142 6.05 -3.58 -4.65
C ALA A 142 4.81 -3.90 -3.81
N GLY A 143 4.97 -4.61 -2.70
CA GLY A 143 3.85 -5.12 -1.89
C GLY A 143 2.92 -4.03 -1.34
N ALA A 144 3.49 -2.87 -0.98
CA ALA A 144 2.74 -1.66 -0.60
C ALA A 144 1.82 -1.12 -1.70
N THR A 145 1.89 -1.64 -2.92
CA THR A 145 1.17 -1.11 -4.08
C THR A 145 0.04 -2.00 -4.60
N LEU A 146 -0.30 -3.07 -3.87
CA LEU A 146 -1.30 -4.03 -4.32
C LEU A 146 -2.70 -3.41 -4.42
N VAL A 147 -3.28 -3.47 -5.61
CA VAL A 147 -4.69 -3.17 -5.90
C VAL A 147 -5.30 -4.31 -6.71
N PHE A 148 -6.36 -4.95 -6.24
CA PHE A 148 -6.87 -6.17 -6.86
C PHE A 148 -8.39 -6.35 -6.69
N ARG A 149 -8.97 -7.24 -7.49
CA ARG A 149 -10.39 -7.61 -7.38
C ARG A 149 -10.63 -8.44 -6.12
N ARG A 150 -11.59 -8.03 -5.28
CA ARG A 150 -11.91 -8.71 -4.01
C ARG A 150 -12.24 -10.20 -4.20
N ASP A 151 -12.84 -10.58 -5.32
CA ASP A 151 -13.17 -11.99 -5.59
C ASP A 151 -11.94 -12.91 -5.64
N LEU A 152 -10.78 -12.38 -6.03
CA LEU A 152 -9.51 -13.10 -5.97
C LEU A 152 -9.17 -13.54 -4.54
N TRP A 153 -9.46 -12.68 -3.56
CA TRP A 153 -9.19 -12.96 -2.15
C TRP A 153 -10.01 -14.12 -1.58
N HIS A 154 -11.13 -14.50 -2.20
CA HIS A 154 -11.86 -15.70 -1.79
C HIS A 154 -11.11 -16.99 -2.15
N LYS A 155 -10.19 -16.94 -3.12
CA LYS A 155 -9.37 -18.09 -3.51
C LYS A 155 -7.94 -18.00 -2.98
N VAL A 156 -7.40 -16.80 -2.80
CA VAL A 156 -6.02 -16.55 -2.39
C VAL A 156 -6.02 -15.61 -1.20
N LYS A 157 -5.58 -16.09 -0.03
CA LYS A 157 -5.47 -15.28 1.19
C LYS A 157 -4.02 -14.81 1.36
N PHE A 158 -3.82 -13.71 2.08
CA PHE A 158 -2.49 -13.40 2.59
C PHE A 158 -2.06 -14.51 3.56
N GLN A 159 -0.84 -15.01 3.42
CA GLN A 159 -0.30 -16.00 4.36
C GLN A 159 -0.09 -15.37 5.74
N LYS A 160 -0.10 -16.19 6.79
CA LYS A 160 0.11 -15.75 8.18
C LYS A 160 1.58 -15.40 8.44
N ALA A 161 2.01 -14.27 7.90
CA ALA A 161 3.38 -13.78 7.97
C ALA A 161 3.42 -12.28 8.27
N ASN A 162 4.48 -11.87 8.96
CA ASN A 162 4.81 -10.45 9.21
C ASN A 162 5.83 -9.90 8.19
N ARG A 163 6.36 -10.77 7.32
CA ARG A 163 7.32 -10.43 6.28
C ARG A 163 7.08 -11.33 5.07
N GLY A 164 7.02 -10.72 3.90
CA GLY A 164 6.84 -11.43 2.63
C GLY A 164 5.40 -11.90 2.39
N GLU A 165 4.45 -11.48 3.23
CA GLU A 165 3.02 -11.75 3.03
C GLU A 165 2.52 -11.27 1.66
N ASP A 166 2.98 -10.10 1.20
CA ASP A 166 2.67 -9.57 -0.13
C ASP A 166 3.31 -10.40 -1.25
N TYR A 167 4.56 -10.86 -1.04
CA TYR A 167 5.27 -11.71 -2.00
C TYR A 167 4.56 -13.05 -2.18
N PHE A 168 4.21 -13.71 -1.07
CA PHE A 168 3.50 -14.97 -1.10
C PHE A 168 2.08 -14.82 -1.67
N PHE A 169 1.40 -13.71 -1.38
CA PHE A 169 0.10 -13.43 -2.00
C PHE A 169 0.18 -13.36 -3.54
N LEU A 170 1.23 -12.73 -4.08
CA LEU A 170 1.46 -12.68 -5.52
C LEU A 170 1.78 -14.07 -6.10
N VAL A 171 2.68 -14.83 -5.47
CA VAL A 171 3.02 -16.20 -5.89
C VAL A 171 1.79 -17.09 -5.90
N ASP A 172 1.06 -17.14 -4.78
CA ASP A 172 -0.15 -17.97 -4.64
C ASP A 172 -1.23 -17.55 -5.66
N ALA A 173 -1.32 -16.26 -6.01
CA ALA A 173 -2.24 -15.77 -7.04
C ALA A 173 -1.83 -16.23 -8.44
N GLN A 174 -0.56 -16.14 -8.79
CA GLN A 174 -0.07 -16.57 -10.10
C GLN A 174 -0.18 -18.08 -10.29
N GLU A 175 0.03 -18.88 -9.23
CA GLU A 175 -0.20 -20.33 -9.26
C GLU A 175 -1.66 -20.70 -9.56
N GLN A 176 -2.61 -19.82 -9.21
CA GLN A 176 -4.03 -19.94 -9.55
C GLN A 176 -4.39 -19.34 -10.92
N GLY A 177 -3.40 -18.87 -11.67
CA GLY A 177 -3.54 -18.32 -13.03
C GLY A 177 -3.96 -16.84 -13.08
N TYR A 178 -3.94 -16.13 -11.95
CA TYR A 178 -4.20 -14.69 -11.93
C TYR A 178 -3.02 -13.90 -12.48
N LYS A 179 -3.30 -12.81 -13.20
CA LYS A 179 -2.26 -11.98 -13.82
C LYS A 179 -2.04 -10.68 -13.07
N VAL A 180 -0.77 -10.30 -12.97
CA VAL A 180 -0.31 -9.07 -12.33
C VAL A 180 0.16 -8.09 -13.40
N TYR A 181 -0.24 -6.82 -13.26
CA TYR A 181 0.11 -5.76 -14.19
C TYR A 181 0.75 -4.58 -13.44
N SER A 182 1.89 -4.11 -13.95
CA SER A 182 2.58 -2.93 -13.42
C SER A 182 2.03 -1.68 -14.11
N GLY A 183 1.54 -0.72 -13.32
CA GLY A 183 1.19 0.61 -13.81
C GLY A 183 2.43 1.47 -14.10
N ASP A 184 2.21 2.78 -14.25
CA ASP A 184 3.33 3.74 -14.31
C ASP A 184 3.99 3.94 -12.94
N ARG A 185 5.12 4.65 -12.90
CA ARG A 185 5.88 4.91 -11.67
C ARG A 185 5.28 5.94 -10.70
N TYR A 186 4.25 6.70 -11.10
CA TYR A 186 3.81 7.90 -10.39
C TYR A 186 2.80 7.62 -9.27
N ASN A 187 2.53 8.62 -8.43
CA ASN A 187 1.54 8.59 -7.36
C ASN A 187 1.82 7.59 -6.23
N PHE A 188 3.05 7.07 -6.11
CA PHE A 188 3.48 6.27 -4.98
C PHE A 188 4.94 6.54 -4.65
N THR A 189 5.29 6.60 -3.37
CA THR A 189 6.68 6.71 -2.93
C THR A 189 6.86 6.00 -1.60
N THR A 190 7.81 5.07 -1.54
CA THR A 190 8.22 4.46 -0.28
C THR A 190 9.03 5.44 0.53
N ILE A 191 8.66 5.68 1.80
CA ILE A 191 9.31 6.71 2.63
C ILE A 191 10.24 6.08 3.66
N ARG A 192 11.55 6.39 3.54
CA ARG A 192 12.58 5.87 4.44
C ARG A 192 13.02 6.94 5.45
N LYS A 193 12.27 7.04 6.56
CA LYS A 193 12.49 7.95 7.70
C LYS A 193 13.67 7.65 8.65
N ASN A 194 13.91 6.40 9.07
CA ASN A 194 15.02 6.01 9.96
C ASN A 194 15.25 4.48 9.94
N LYS A 195 16.49 4.01 9.76
CA LYS A 195 16.85 2.57 9.69
C LYS A 195 16.33 1.73 10.87
N GLU A 196 16.17 2.30 12.06
CA GLU A 196 15.70 1.56 13.25
C GLU A 196 14.18 1.41 13.36
N LEU A 197 13.42 2.31 12.73
CA LEU A 197 11.95 2.36 12.84
C LEU A 197 11.22 1.68 11.69
N HIS A 198 11.96 1.20 10.70
CA HIS A 198 11.39 0.53 9.54
C HIS A 198 11.29 -0.97 9.69
N THR A 199 10.19 -1.51 9.18
CA THR A 199 10.00 -2.96 9.02
C THR A 199 11.00 -3.57 8.05
N TRP A 200 11.41 -2.81 7.01
CA TRP A 200 12.41 -3.22 6.03
C TRP A 200 13.83 -2.87 6.47
N LYS A 201 14.61 -3.87 6.89
CA LYS A 201 15.98 -3.69 7.40
C LYS A 201 17.07 -3.60 6.31
N GLN A 202 16.68 -3.51 5.04
CA GLN A 202 17.64 -3.33 3.94
C GLN A 202 18.37 -1.99 4.10
N ASP A 203 19.69 -2.00 3.89
CA ASP A 203 20.48 -0.77 3.92
C ASP A 203 20.03 0.18 2.79
N ASN A 204 20.08 1.48 3.07
CA ASN A 204 19.83 2.52 2.08
C ASN A 204 20.76 2.39 0.86
N SER A 205 21.97 1.83 1.04
CA SER A 205 22.92 1.58 -0.06
C SER A 205 22.30 0.71 -1.16
N PHE A 206 21.47 -0.27 -0.82
CA PHE A 206 20.79 -1.11 -1.81
C PHE A 206 19.96 -0.28 -2.80
N PHE A 207 19.17 0.67 -2.30
CA PHE A 207 18.36 1.52 -3.18
C PHE A 207 19.22 2.45 -4.03
N ILE A 208 20.36 2.89 -3.50
CA ILE A 208 21.28 3.76 -4.23
C ILE A 208 21.99 2.98 -5.33
N ASP A 209 22.34 1.71 -5.07
CA ASP A 209 23.08 0.86 -5.99
C ASP A 209 22.16 0.30 -7.10
N GLU A 210 20.95 -0.11 -6.74
CA GLU A 210 19.98 -0.72 -7.68
C GLU A 210 19.07 0.32 -8.37
N GLY A 211 18.89 1.49 -7.76
CA GLY A 211 18.03 2.56 -8.25
C GLY A 211 18.79 3.70 -8.90
N ALA A 212 18.06 4.58 -9.58
CA ALA A 212 18.60 5.83 -10.10
C ALA A 212 18.27 6.98 -9.15
N VAL A 213 19.29 7.69 -8.64
CA VAL A 213 19.06 8.95 -7.92
C VAL A 213 18.57 10.00 -8.91
N ILE A 214 17.31 10.44 -8.75
CA ILE A 214 16.70 11.39 -9.68
C ILE A 214 16.70 12.83 -9.16
N ASN A 215 16.76 13.02 -7.84
CA ASN A 215 16.80 14.36 -7.25
C ASN A 215 17.32 14.35 -5.80
N TYR A 216 17.82 15.51 -5.37
CA TYR A 216 18.07 15.84 -3.97
C TYR A 216 17.10 16.94 -3.57
N THR A 217 16.13 16.64 -2.71
CA THR A 217 15.06 17.58 -2.39
C THR A 217 14.33 17.18 -1.11
N GLY A 218 14.02 18.17 -0.26
CA GLY A 218 13.06 18.02 0.84
C GLY A 218 11.59 17.92 0.39
N ASP A 219 11.28 18.22 -0.88
CA ASP A 219 9.92 18.20 -1.45
C ASP A 219 9.82 17.20 -2.62
N TYR A 220 9.74 15.92 -2.27
CA TYR A 220 9.57 14.85 -3.26
C TYR A 220 8.16 14.82 -3.86
N GLY A 221 7.14 15.33 -3.16
CA GLY A 221 5.73 15.23 -3.56
C GLY A 221 5.45 15.85 -4.94
N ALA A 222 6.01 17.03 -5.19
CA ALA A 222 5.88 17.73 -6.48
C ALA A 222 6.55 17.00 -7.66
N LYS A 223 7.40 16.00 -7.40
CA LYS A 223 8.15 15.25 -8.42
C LYS A 223 7.54 13.90 -8.77
N VAL A 224 6.70 13.37 -7.89
CA VAL A 224 6.18 11.99 -7.98
C VAL A 224 4.68 11.93 -8.30
N VAL A 225 3.97 13.05 -8.20
CA VAL A 225 2.54 13.15 -8.53
C VAL A 225 2.36 13.55 -10.01
N LYS A 226 1.43 12.87 -10.68
CA LYS A 226 1.04 13.12 -12.07
C LYS A 226 -0.48 13.19 -12.18
#